data_AF-A0A348TSM0-F1
#
_entry.id   AF-A0A348TSM0-F1
#
_cell.length_a   1.000
_cell.length_b   1.000
_cell.length_c   1.000
_cell.angle_alpha   90.00
_cell.angle_beta   90.00
_cell.angle_gamma   90.00
#
_symmetry.space_group_name_H-M   'P 1'
#
loop_
_entity.id
_entity.type
_entity.pdbx_description
1 polymer ?
#
loop_
_entity_poly.entity_id
_entity_poly.type
_entity_poly.pdbx_seq_one_letter_code
_entity_poly.pdbx_strand_id
1 'polypeptide(L)'
;LDKTDDPMTVSEERSIEIIENKRKAETEKLIKEFSDNSDVKILNGKYGPYIVVGKKNVKIPKGNEPKEITLEQCLEWAEATPDKKPRFAPRGKKK
;
A
#
# COMPACT_ATOMS: atom_id res chain seq x y z
N LEU A 1 -16.79 8.45 7.02
CA LEU A 1 -17.44 9.22 8.08
C LEU A 1 -16.85 8.76 9.39
N ASP A 2 -16.54 9.70 10.28
CA ASP A 2 -16.23 9.32 11.65
C ASP A 2 -17.49 8.75 12.31
N LYS A 3 -17.36 8.05 13.44
CA LYS A 3 -18.51 7.46 14.14
C LYS A 3 -19.50 8.53 14.64
N THR A 4 -19.09 9.79 14.69
CA THR A 4 -19.90 10.93 15.10
C THR A 4 -20.59 11.65 13.94
N ASP A 5 -20.21 11.38 12.68
CA ASP A 5 -20.85 12.02 11.51
C ASP A 5 -22.06 11.17 11.06
N ASP A 6 -23.26 11.75 11.08
CA ASP A 6 -24.48 11.11 10.55
C ASP A 6 -24.56 11.32 9.02
N PRO A 7 -24.68 10.26 8.21
CA PRO A 7 -24.74 10.37 6.75
C PRO A 7 -25.93 11.17 6.22
N MET A 8 -27.00 11.32 7.01
CA MET A 8 -28.20 12.06 6.63
C MET A 8 -28.12 13.56 6.97
N THR A 9 -27.20 13.97 7.84
CA THR A 9 -27.09 15.37 8.31
C THR A 9 -25.72 15.99 8.06
N VAL A 10 -24.85 15.34 7.31
CA VAL A 10 -23.52 15.85 7.01
C VAL A 10 -23.62 17.11 6.13
N SER A 11 -22.96 18.19 6.55
CA SER A 11 -22.92 19.44 5.79
C SER A 11 -22.02 19.32 4.55
N GLU A 12 -22.23 20.18 3.56
CA GLU A 12 -21.39 20.23 2.35
C GLU A 12 -19.92 20.51 2.68
N GLU A 13 -19.66 21.47 3.57
CA GLU A 13 -18.32 21.80 4.05
C GLU A 13 -17.63 20.59 4.69
N ARG A 14 -18.37 19.85 5.52
CA ARG A 14 -17.88 18.64 6.18
C ARG A 14 -17.57 17.53 5.17
N SER A 15 -18.38 17.42 4.12
CA SER A 15 -18.15 16.45 3.03
C SER A 15 -16.88 16.76 2.26
N ILE A 16 -16.61 18.04 1.98
CA ILE A 16 -15.38 18.50 1.34
C ILE A 16 -14.17 18.15 2.21
N GLU A 17 -14.21 18.44 3.51
CA GLU A 17 -13.12 18.09 4.44
C GLU A 17 -12.82 16.58 4.45
N ILE A 18 -13.85 15.74 4.44
CA ILE A 18 -13.69 14.27 4.42
C ILE A 18 -12.97 13.84 3.13
N ILE A 19 -13.35 14.41 1.98
CA ILE A 19 -12.73 14.11 0.69
C ILE A 19 -11.27 14.56 0.70
N GLU A 20 -10.98 15.77 1.16
CA GLU A 20 -9.63 16.31 1.22
C GLU A 20 -8.74 15.50 2.16
N ASN A 21 -9.23 15.17 3.36
CA ASN A 21 -8.49 14.33 4.31
C ASN A 21 -8.22 12.94 3.75
N LYS A 22 -9.19 12.34 3.05
CA LYS A 22 -8.99 11.05 2.40
C LYS A 22 -7.94 11.12 1.28
N ARG A 23 -7.97 12.18 0.46
CA ARG A 23 -6.96 12.42 -0.58
C ARG A 23 -5.58 12.61 0.02
N LYS A 24 -5.43 13.48 1.03
CA LYS A 24 -4.17 13.70 1.76
C LYS A 24 -3.63 12.39 2.35
N ALA A 25 -4.50 11.62 3.00
CA ALA A 25 -4.12 10.32 3.55
C ALA A 25 -3.71 9.30 2.46
N GLU A 26 -4.27 9.37 1.25
CA GLU A 26 -3.81 8.56 0.12
C GLU A 26 -2.44 9.02 -0.39
N THR A 27 -2.21 10.33 -0.55
CA THR A 27 -0.90 10.86 -0.96
C THR A 27 0.19 10.61 0.08
N GLU A 28 -0.11 10.70 1.37
CA GLU A 28 0.85 10.39 2.44
C GLU A 28 1.19 8.89 2.50
N LYS A 29 0.24 8.03 2.11
CA LYS A 29 0.45 6.59 1.99
C LYS A 29 1.21 6.24 0.71
N LEU A 30 1.09 7.00 -0.36
CA LEU A 30 1.76 6.72 -1.63
C LEU A 30 3.06 7.51 -1.71
N ILE A 31 4.19 6.83 -1.51
CA ILE A 31 5.50 7.47 -1.54
C ILE A 31 5.98 7.63 -2.98
N LYS A 32 5.80 6.58 -3.78
CA LYS A 32 6.21 6.55 -5.18
C LYS A 32 5.39 5.52 -5.94
N GLU A 33 4.84 5.92 -7.08
CA GLU A 33 4.32 5.00 -8.08
C GLU A 33 5.27 4.99 -9.27
N PHE A 34 5.42 3.83 -9.89
CA PHE A 34 6.21 3.71 -11.10
C PHE A 34 5.29 3.47 -12.28
N SER A 35 5.17 4.47 -13.16
CA SER A 35 4.33 4.40 -14.36
C SER A 35 4.79 3.36 -15.37
N ASP A 36 6.06 2.95 -15.31
CA ASP A 36 6.66 1.90 -16.15
C ASP A 36 6.14 0.49 -15.82
N ASN A 37 5.70 0.29 -14.57
CA ASN A 37 5.14 -0.97 -14.11
C ASN A 37 4.07 -0.70 -13.07
N SER A 38 2.80 -0.72 -13.49
CA SER A 38 1.63 -0.47 -12.64
C SER A 38 1.54 -1.40 -11.42
N ASP A 39 2.26 -2.52 -11.46
CA ASP A 39 2.37 -3.49 -10.40
C ASP A 39 3.34 -3.04 -9.29
N VAL A 40 4.29 -2.13 -9.56
CA VAL A 40 5.31 -1.69 -8.59
C VAL A 40 4.91 -0.35 -7.95
N LYS A 41 4.69 -0.37 -6.63
CA LYS A 41 4.33 0.83 -5.85
C LYS A 41 5.05 0.83 -4.51
N ILE A 42 5.51 2.00 -4.08
CA ILE A 42 6.10 2.23 -2.77
C ILE A 42 5.06 2.91 -1.89
N LEU A 43 4.68 2.23 -0.81
CA LEU A 43 3.64 2.66 0.10
C LEU A 43 4.18 2.83 1.52
N ASN A 44 3.67 3.82 2.25
CA ASN A 44 3.95 4.02 3.67
C ASN A 44 2.92 3.27 4.52
N GLY A 45 3.35 2.22 5.22
CA GLY A 45 2.51 1.41 6.08
C GLY A 45 2.69 1.70 7.56
N LYS A 46 1.90 1.03 8.42
CA LYS A 46 1.98 1.15 9.88
C LYS A 46 3.37 0.82 10.47
N TYR A 47 4.15 0.00 9.78
CA TYR A 47 5.49 -0.45 10.20
C TYR A 47 6.62 0.24 9.42
N GLY A 48 6.31 1.28 8.65
CA GLY A 48 7.24 1.96 7.76
C GLY A 48 6.99 1.66 6.28
N PRO A 49 7.85 2.21 5.41
CA PRO A 49 7.68 2.12 3.97
C PRO A 49 7.98 0.71 3.44
N TYR A 50 7.19 0.27 2.47
CA TYR A 50 7.29 -1.03 1.83
C TYR A 50 6.99 -0.94 0.34
N ILE A 51 7.47 -1.93 -0.41
CA ILE A 51 7.26 -2.03 -1.86
C ILE A 51 6.21 -3.11 -2.12
N VAL A 52 5.26 -2.81 -2.98
CA VAL A 52 4.28 -3.74 -3.53
C VAL A 52 4.68 -3.99 -4.98
N VAL A 53 4.84 -5.26 -5.36
CA VAL A 53 5.08 -5.70 -6.73
C VAL A 53 4.00 -6.72 -7.09
N GLY A 54 2.91 -6.25 -7.69
CA GLY A 54 1.74 -7.05 -8.06
C GLY A 54 1.10 -7.69 -6.83
N LYS A 55 1.40 -8.98 -6.59
CA LYS A 55 0.93 -9.76 -5.43
C LYS A 55 1.97 -9.91 -4.32
N LYS A 56 3.20 -9.42 -4.52
CA LYS A 56 4.30 -9.53 -3.58
C LYS A 56 4.44 -8.24 -2.77
N ASN A 57 4.72 -8.40 -1.49
CA ASN A 57 5.06 -7.28 -0.61
C ASN A 57 6.49 -7.48 -0.14
N VAL A 58 7.34 -6.52 -0.48
CA VAL A 58 8.78 -6.51 -0.23
C VAL A 58 9.09 -5.43 0.79
N LYS A 59 9.96 -5.77 1.74
CA LYS A 59 10.38 -4.83 2.77
C LYS A 59 11.57 -4.02 2.26
N ILE A 60 11.52 -2.70 2.48
CA ILE A 60 12.64 -1.83 2.15
C ILE A 60 13.77 -2.02 3.18
N PRO A 61 15.03 -2.20 2.76
CA PRO A 61 16.16 -2.29 3.66
C PRO A 61 16.28 -1.03 4.54
N LYS A 62 16.71 -1.21 5.80
CA LYS A 62 16.94 -0.08 6.71
C LYS A 62 18.11 0.76 6.17
N GLY A 63 17.89 2.04 5.94
CA GLY A 63 18.91 2.97 5.44
C GLY A 63 18.65 3.47 4.01
N ASN A 64 17.73 2.87 3.27
CA ASN A 64 17.34 3.34 1.94
C ASN A 64 16.12 4.27 2.04
N GLU A 65 16.21 5.45 1.43
CA GLU A 65 15.09 6.38 1.36
C GLU A 65 14.04 5.90 0.36
N PRO A 66 12.77 5.70 0.76
CA PRO A 66 11.73 5.16 -0.12
C PRO A 66 11.41 6.05 -1.33
N LYS A 67 11.84 7.31 -1.33
CA LYS A 67 11.72 8.23 -2.47
C LYS A 67 12.81 8.06 -3.52
N GLU A 68 14.02 7.67 -3.10
CA GLU A 68 15.18 7.54 -3.99
C GLU A 68 15.26 6.18 -4.68
N ILE A 69 14.55 5.18 -4.13
CA ILE A 69 14.51 3.83 -4.69
C ILE A 69 14.00 3.87 -6.15
N THR A 70 14.71 3.13 -7.01
CA THR A 70 14.39 2.96 -8.43
C THR A 70 13.58 1.68 -8.68
N LEU A 71 12.99 1.58 -9.86
CA LEU A 71 12.29 0.37 -10.32
C LEU A 71 13.16 -0.87 -10.24
N GLU A 72 14.41 -0.76 -10.71
CA GLU A 72 15.36 -1.87 -10.76
C GLU A 72 15.64 -2.43 -9.36
N GLN A 73 15.88 -1.56 -8.37
CA GLN A 73 16.06 -1.97 -6.98
C GLN A 73 14.81 -2.62 -6.39
N CYS A 74 13.62 -2.11 -6.74
CA CYS A 74 12.36 -2.73 -6.32
C CYS A 74 12.21 -4.15 -6.86
N LEU A 75 12.55 -4.35 -8.13
CA LEU A 75 12.50 -5.64 -8.81
C LEU A 75 13.54 -6.60 -8.24
N GLU A 76 14.79 -6.17 -8.03
CA GLU A 76 15.83 -6.96 -7.38
C GLU A 76 15.39 -7.48 -6.01
N TRP A 77 14.82 -6.61 -5.17
CA TRP A 77 14.33 -7.05 -3.86
C TRP A 77 13.08 -7.92 -3.95
N ALA A 78 12.26 -7.76 -4.99
CA ALA A 78 11.11 -8.62 -5.26
C ALA A 78 11.50 -10.01 -5.76
N GLU A 79 12.59 -10.13 -6.51
CA GLU A 79 13.18 -11.42 -6.90
C GLU A 79 13.89 -12.08 -5.72
N ALA A 80 14.64 -11.31 -4.94
CA ALA A 80 15.31 -11.79 -3.73
C ALA A 80 14.30 -12.24 -2.65
N THR A 81 13.08 -11.69 -2.67
CA THR A 81 11.99 -12.12 -1.78
C THR A 81 11.21 -13.27 -2.43
N PRO A 82 11.39 -14.53 -1.98
CA PRO A 82 10.62 -15.63 -2.51
C PRO A 82 9.13 -15.40 -2.27
N ASP A 83 8.29 -15.78 -3.25
CA ASP A 83 6.83 -15.78 -3.09
C ASP A 83 6.49 -16.46 -1.76
N LYS A 84 5.79 -15.74 -0.87
CA LYS A 84 5.20 -16.38 0.29
C LYS A 84 4.11 -17.31 -0.22
N LYS A 85 4.50 -18.58 -0.43
CA LYS A 85 3.58 -19.70 -0.67
C LYS A 85 2.45 -19.57 0.34
N PRO A 86 1.16 -19.62 -0.07
CA PRO A 86 0.06 -19.45 0.85
C PRO A 86 0.25 -20.45 1.99
N ARG A 87 0.47 -19.93 3.20
CA ARG A 87 0.75 -20.74 4.41
C ARG A 87 -0.45 -21.60 4.82
N PHE A 88 -1.56 -21.45 4.12
CA PHE A 88 -2.79 -22.20 4.30
C PHE A 88 -3.40 -22.52 2.94
N ALA A 89 -2.88 -23.55 2.27
CA ALA A 89 -3.71 -24.29 1.33
C ALA A 89 -4.76 -25.05 2.16
N PRO A 90 -6.08 -24.93 1.89
CA PRO A 90 -7.06 -25.76 2.57
C PRO A 90 -6.71 -27.22 2.27
N ARG A 91 -6.24 -27.96 3.28
CA ARG A 91 -6.15 -29.43 3.21
C ARG A 91 -7.55 -29.90 2.84
N GLY A 92 -7.68 -30.50 1.65
CA GLY A 92 -8.96 -30.85 1.05
C GLY A 92 -9.92 -31.48 2.06
N LYS A 93 -11.13 -30.96 2.11
CA LYS A 93 -12.28 -31.70 2.64
C LYS A 93 -12.46 -32.91 1.73
N LYS A 94 -11.87 -34.05 2.10
CA LYS A 94 -12.35 -35.36 1.68
C LYS A 94 -13.51 -35.72 2.60
N LYS A 95 -14.74 -35.58 2.11
CA LYS A 95 -15.84 -36.51 2.42
C LYS A 95 -16.94 -36.34 1.39
#